data_AF-A0A660UVJ0-F1
#
_entry.id   AF-A0A660UVJ0-F1
#
_cell.length_a   1.000
_cell.length_b   1.000
_cell.length_c   1.000
_cell.angle_alpha   90.00
_cell.angle_beta   90.00
_cell.angle_gamma   90.00
#
_symmetry.space_group_name_H-M   'P 1'
#
loop_
_entity.id
_entity.type
_entity.pdbx_description
1 polymer ?
#
loop_
_entity_poly.entity_id
_entity_poly.type
_entity_poly.pdbx_seq_one_letter_code
_entity_poly.pdbx_strand_id
1 'polypeptide(L)'
;MYNNRPHLDWKYNQTYVHTQEKEIADLLKEHNLKFTYRQPTYLYHSDHRPAIASPSFTIHSLGKLIVDYSPLKNTFDMDYKQKMYDQNNLDAIVVNKTSFEYKNWPHDLYNDIASRLNRYG
;
A
#
# COMPACT_ATOMS: atom_id res chain seq x y z
N MET A 1 -27.69 26.65 -27.27
CA MET A 1 -27.03 25.37 -27.59
C MET A 1 -26.22 24.97 -26.37
N TYR A 2 -26.73 24.05 -25.56
CA TYR A 2 -26.02 23.53 -24.39
C TYR A 2 -25.03 22.47 -24.86
N ASN A 3 -23.74 22.72 -24.66
CA ASN A 3 -22.69 21.76 -24.94
C ASN A 3 -22.79 20.61 -23.92
N ASN A 4 -23.14 19.42 -24.42
CA ASN A 4 -22.93 18.15 -23.74
C ASN A 4 -21.42 17.98 -23.47
N ARG A 5 -20.95 18.41 -22.32
CA ARG A 5 -19.68 17.89 -21.77
C ARG A 5 -20.02 16.58 -21.07
N PRO A 6 -19.40 15.44 -21.44
CA PRO A 6 -19.56 14.24 -20.65
C PRO A 6 -19.09 14.56 -19.23
N HIS A 7 -19.95 14.30 -18.25
CA HIS A 7 -19.56 14.28 -16.85
C HIS A 7 -18.43 13.24 -16.73
N LEU A 8 -17.18 13.71 -16.64
CA LEU A 8 -16.07 12.86 -16.25
C LEU A 8 -16.35 12.40 -14.82
N ASP A 9 -16.81 11.17 -14.69
CA ASP A 9 -16.93 10.47 -13.42
C ASP A 9 -15.51 10.13 -12.94
N TRP A 10 -14.83 11.13 -12.36
CA TRP A 10 -13.44 11.09 -11.90
C TRP A 10 -13.21 10.07 -10.76
N LYS A 11 -14.25 9.35 -10.33
CA LYS A 11 -14.22 8.48 -9.16
C LYS A 11 -13.51 7.14 -9.34
N TYR A 12 -13.22 6.65 -10.56
CA TYR A 12 -12.86 5.22 -10.70
C TYR A 12 -11.77 4.83 -11.69
N ASN A 13 -10.94 5.75 -12.22
CA ASN A 13 -9.80 5.33 -13.04
C ASN A 13 -8.46 5.70 -12.41
N GLN A 14 -8.23 5.20 -11.19
CA GLN A 14 -6.91 5.28 -10.58
C GLN A 14 -5.96 4.35 -11.33
N THR A 15 -4.99 4.92 -12.04
CA THR A 15 -3.96 4.15 -12.73
C THR A 15 -2.91 3.71 -11.72
N TYR A 16 -2.84 2.40 -11.47
CA TYR A 16 -1.78 1.80 -10.67
C TYR A 16 -0.52 1.61 -11.52
N VAL A 17 0.65 1.82 -10.92
CA VAL A 17 1.94 1.71 -11.63
C VAL A 17 2.22 0.25 -12.01
N HIS A 18 1.84 -0.69 -11.15
CA HIS A 18 2.00 -2.12 -11.38
C HIS A 18 0.67 -2.88 -11.31
N THR A 19 0.55 -3.97 -12.08
CA THR A 19 -0.62 -4.87 -12.03
C THR A 19 -0.83 -5.42 -10.62
N GLN A 20 0.26 -5.75 -9.90
CA GLN A 20 0.21 -6.22 -8.52
C GLN A 20 -0.39 -5.17 -7.56
N GLU A 21 -0.11 -3.89 -7.76
CA GLU A 21 -0.74 -2.84 -6.97
C GLU A 21 -2.24 -2.78 -7.24
N LYS A 22 -2.67 -2.95 -8.50
CA LYS A 22 -4.10 -3.07 -8.82
C LYS A 22 -4.74 -4.26 -8.10
N GLU A 23 -4.09 -5.41 -8.10
CA GLU A 23 -4.58 -6.62 -7.41
C GLU A 23 -4.69 -6.40 -5.90
N ILE A 24 -3.72 -5.76 -5.26
CA ILE A 24 -3.82 -5.34 -3.85
C ILE A 24 -5.00 -4.40 -3.65
N ALA A 25 -5.15 -3.38 -4.50
CA ALA A 25 -6.22 -2.41 -4.38
C ALA A 25 -7.60 -3.05 -4.49
N ASP A 26 -7.75 -4.05 -5.36
CA ASP A 26 -9.00 -4.79 -5.53
C ASP A 26 -9.29 -5.65 -4.29
N LEU A 27 -8.28 -6.31 -3.71
CA LEU A 27 -8.41 -7.02 -2.42
C LEU A 27 -8.85 -6.08 -1.29
N LEU A 28 -8.22 -4.91 -1.17
CA LEU A 28 -8.59 -3.93 -0.15
C LEU A 28 -10.04 -3.44 -0.31
N LYS A 29 -10.49 -3.23 -1.55
CA LYS A 29 -11.88 -2.86 -1.86
C LYS A 29 -12.86 -3.99 -1.51
N GLU A 30 -12.53 -5.23 -1.85
CA GLU A 30 -13.35 -6.41 -1.54
C GLU A 30 -13.65 -6.52 -0.04
N HIS A 31 -12.66 -6.20 0.80
CA HIS A 31 -12.80 -6.20 2.25
C HIS A 31 -13.27 -4.85 2.85
N ASN A 32 -13.75 -3.91 2.02
CA ASN A 32 -14.21 -2.58 2.43
C ASN A 32 -13.18 -1.75 3.22
N LEU A 33 -11.89 -1.99 2.99
CA LEU A 33 -10.81 -1.25 3.61
C LEU A 33 -10.60 0.07 2.87
N LYS A 34 -10.77 1.20 3.57
CA LYS A 34 -10.53 2.54 3.01
C LYS A 34 -9.04 2.83 2.98
N PHE A 35 -8.52 3.18 1.82
CA PHE A 35 -7.11 3.50 1.63
C PHE A 35 -6.89 4.72 0.73
N THR A 36 -5.69 5.31 0.85
CA THR A 36 -5.10 6.21 -0.14
C THR A 36 -3.97 5.52 -0.89
N TYR A 37 -3.88 5.75 -2.20
CA TYR A 37 -2.79 5.25 -3.03
C TYR A 37 -1.70 6.31 -3.19
N ARG A 38 -0.42 5.92 -2.99
CA ARG A 38 0.76 6.77 -3.16
C ARG A 38 0.71 8.11 -2.40
N GLN A 39 0.12 8.10 -1.21
CA GLN A 39 0.15 9.28 -0.35
C GLN A 39 1.61 9.61 0.02
N PRO A 40 2.06 10.87 -0.13
CA PRO A 40 3.38 11.28 0.35
C PRO A 40 3.51 11.07 1.86
N THR A 41 4.57 10.39 2.27
CA THR A 41 4.89 10.08 3.66
C THR A 41 6.31 10.56 3.96
N TYR A 42 6.44 11.39 4.98
CA TYR A 42 7.74 11.83 5.48
C TYR A 42 8.41 10.71 6.26
N LEU A 43 9.68 10.48 5.94
CA LEU A 43 10.51 9.43 6.54
C LEU A 43 11.88 10.02 6.83
N TYR A 44 12.54 9.49 7.84
CA TYR A 44 13.94 9.76 8.14
C TYR A 44 14.77 8.55 7.73
N HIS A 45 15.82 8.80 6.97
CA HIS A 45 16.87 7.80 6.74
C HIS A 45 17.75 7.64 7.98
N SER A 46 18.61 6.62 7.98
CA SER A 46 19.52 6.31 9.08
C SER A 46 20.51 7.43 9.43
N ASP A 47 20.74 8.37 8.51
CA ASP A 47 21.56 9.56 8.72
C ASP A 47 20.74 10.80 9.17
N HIS A 48 19.49 10.57 9.60
CA HIS A 48 18.52 11.59 9.99
C HIS A 48 18.13 12.57 8.89
N ARG A 49 18.45 12.28 7.62
CA ARG A 49 17.97 13.12 6.52
C ARG A 49 16.50 12.85 6.25
N PRO A 50 15.66 13.89 6.22
CA PRO A 50 14.27 13.73 5.84
C PRO A 50 14.19 13.38 4.35
N ALA A 51 13.31 12.44 4.02
CA ALA A 51 12.92 12.09 2.68
C ALA A 51 11.40 11.95 2.60
N ILE A 52 10.89 12.04 1.38
CA ILE A 52 9.48 11.76 1.08
C ILE A 52 9.44 10.45 0.31
N ALA A 53 8.76 9.45 0.86
CA ALA A 53 8.35 8.28 0.07
C ALA A 53 6.89 8.38 -0.32
N SER A 54 6.49 7.50 -1.24
CA SER A 54 5.10 7.33 -1.66
C SER A 54 4.79 5.82 -1.61
N PRO A 55 4.53 5.26 -0.42
CA PRO A 55 4.12 3.86 -0.29
C PRO A 55 2.90 3.57 -1.17
N SER A 56 2.78 2.33 -1.67
CA SER A 56 1.66 1.98 -2.54
C SER A 56 0.30 2.31 -1.90
N PHE A 57 0.04 1.86 -0.67
CA PHE A 57 -1.24 2.07 0.01
C PHE A 57 -1.07 2.50 1.46
N THR A 58 -1.97 3.36 1.92
CA THR A 58 -2.15 3.68 3.34
C THR A 58 -3.60 3.46 3.73
N ILE A 59 -3.85 2.49 4.61
CA ILE A 59 -5.17 2.13 5.13
C ILE A 59 -5.43 2.96 6.39
N HIS A 60 -6.51 3.73 6.42
CA HIS A 60 -6.72 4.75 7.46
C HIS A 60 -7.30 4.24 8.79
N SER A 61 -7.64 2.95 8.90
CA SER A 61 -8.17 2.38 10.13
C SER A 61 -7.11 2.39 11.25
N LEU A 62 -7.57 2.72 12.47
CA LEU A 62 -6.89 2.56 13.76
C LEU A 62 -5.34 2.64 13.71
N GLY A 63 -4.77 3.78 13.34
CA GLY A 63 -3.31 4.02 13.44
C GLY A 63 -2.56 4.20 12.12
N LYS A 64 -3.23 4.05 10.97
CA LYS A 64 -2.66 4.16 9.60
C LYS A 64 -1.65 3.05 9.28
N LEU A 65 -2.16 1.96 8.70
CA LEU A 65 -1.34 0.84 8.22
C LEU A 65 -0.87 1.09 6.78
N ILE A 66 0.43 0.96 6.53
CA ILE A 66 1.01 0.98 5.19
C ILE A 66 0.99 -0.42 4.58
N VAL A 67 0.59 -0.53 3.32
CA VAL A 67 0.83 -1.74 2.49
C VAL A 67 1.60 -1.29 1.27
N ASP A 68 2.84 -1.73 1.14
CA ASP A 68 3.77 -1.22 0.13
C ASP A 68 4.28 -2.32 -0.77
N TYR A 69 4.18 -2.12 -2.09
CA TYR A 69 4.64 -3.09 -3.07
C TYR A 69 6.07 -2.76 -3.52
N SER A 70 6.91 -3.79 -3.57
CA SER A 70 8.21 -3.77 -4.24
C SER A 70 8.13 -4.54 -5.56
N PRO A 71 8.48 -3.92 -6.71
CA PRO A 71 8.50 -4.61 -7.99
C PRO A 71 9.69 -5.59 -8.12
N LEU A 72 10.64 -5.58 -7.19
CA LEU A 72 11.81 -6.43 -7.21
C LEU A 72 11.46 -7.82 -6.64
N LYS A 73 12.06 -8.87 -7.21
CA LYS A 73 11.89 -10.24 -6.70
C LYS A 73 12.79 -10.56 -5.50
N ASN A 74 13.78 -9.71 -5.22
CA ASN A 74 14.70 -9.94 -4.11
C ASN A 74 14.03 -9.57 -2.77
N THR A 75 14.48 -10.22 -1.70
CA THR A 75 14.07 -9.88 -0.34
C THR A 75 14.78 -8.65 0.18
N PHE A 76 15.97 -8.31 -0.35
CA PHE A 76 16.76 -7.18 0.12
C PHE A 76 15.99 -5.85 0.09
N ASP A 77 15.29 -5.54 -0.99
CA ASP A 77 14.49 -4.30 -1.09
C ASP A 77 13.29 -4.31 -0.15
N MET A 78 12.65 -5.47 -0.01
CA MET A 78 11.53 -5.68 0.92
C MET A 78 11.99 -5.46 2.36
N ASP A 79 13.08 -6.10 2.77
CA ASP A 79 13.69 -6.00 4.10
C ASP A 79 14.18 -4.57 4.38
N TYR A 80 14.78 -3.91 3.38
CA TYR A 80 15.20 -2.52 3.49
C TYR A 80 14.02 -1.57 3.71
N LYS A 81 12.95 -1.69 2.91
CA LYS A 81 11.73 -0.91 3.08
C LYS A 81 11.08 -1.16 4.44
N GLN A 82 10.96 -2.43 4.84
CA GLN A 82 10.37 -2.81 6.13
C GLN A 82 11.14 -2.15 7.28
N LYS A 83 12.48 -2.30 7.29
CA LYS A 83 13.34 -1.67 8.30
C LYS A 83 13.20 -0.15 8.31
N MET A 84 13.08 0.48 7.15
CA MET A 84 12.91 1.93 7.03
C MET A 84 11.57 2.38 7.64
N TYR A 85 10.47 1.64 7.41
CA TYR A 85 9.19 1.94 8.06
C TYR A 85 9.25 1.72 9.58
N ASP A 86 9.86 0.64 10.03
CA ASP A 86 10.03 0.33 11.45
C ASP A 86 10.82 1.43 12.18
N GLN A 87 11.91 1.92 11.58
CA GLN A 87 12.72 3.04 12.10
C GLN A 87 11.93 4.35 12.24
N ASN A 88 10.86 4.52 11.46
CA ASN A 88 9.99 5.68 11.48
C ASN A 88 8.73 5.47 12.32
N ASN A 89 8.64 4.36 13.07
CA ASN A 89 7.46 3.96 13.84
C ASN A 89 6.19 3.90 12.98
N LEU A 90 6.32 3.46 11.73
CA LEU A 90 5.20 3.27 10.82
C LEU A 90 4.88 1.78 10.71
N ASP A 91 3.63 1.41 11.01
CA ASP A 91 3.17 0.04 10.80
C ASP A 91 3.03 -0.22 9.30
N ALA A 92 3.85 -1.13 8.76
CA ALA A 92 3.92 -1.38 7.32
C ALA A 92 4.05 -2.86 6.99
N ILE A 93 3.28 -3.33 6.01
CA ILE A 93 3.43 -4.64 5.38
C ILE A 93 4.07 -4.39 4.01
N VAL A 94 5.30 -4.87 3.82
CA VAL A 94 5.95 -4.82 2.51
C VAL A 94 5.80 -6.15 1.80
N VAL A 95 5.21 -6.13 0.61
CA VAL A 95 5.09 -7.29 -0.27
C VAL A 95 5.91 -7.08 -1.52
N ASN A 96 6.45 -8.15 -2.10
CA ASN A 96 7.27 -8.06 -3.30
C ASN A 96 6.69 -8.90 -4.43
N LYS A 97 7.31 -8.88 -5.61
CA LYS A 97 6.83 -9.64 -6.77
C LYS A 97 6.73 -11.15 -6.51
N THR A 98 7.60 -11.72 -5.67
CA THR A 98 7.58 -13.14 -5.32
C THR A 98 6.40 -13.50 -4.43
N SER A 99 5.90 -12.58 -3.59
CA SER A 99 4.68 -12.80 -2.80
C SER A 99 3.48 -13.20 -3.67
N PHE A 100 3.40 -12.69 -4.90
CA PHE A 100 2.30 -12.96 -5.85
C PHE A 100 2.44 -14.29 -6.59
N GLU A 101 3.59 -14.97 -6.49
CA GLU A 101 3.81 -16.27 -7.15
C GLU A 101 3.10 -17.41 -6.39
N TYR A 102 2.70 -17.17 -5.14
CA TYR A 102 1.95 -18.12 -4.32
C TYR A 102 0.44 -17.99 -4.55
N LYS A 103 -0.26 -19.12 -4.78
CA LYS A 103 -1.71 -19.13 -5.04
C LYS A 103 -2.55 -18.46 -3.94
N ASN A 104 -2.09 -18.50 -2.69
CA ASN A 104 -2.83 -18.01 -1.52
C ASN A 104 -2.45 -16.59 -1.08
N TRP A 105 -1.62 -15.88 -1.85
CA TRP A 105 -1.15 -14.53 -1.49
C TRP A 105 -2.26 -13.55 -1.08
N PRO A 106 -3.47 -13.53 -1.68
CA PRO A 106 -4.48 -12.56 -1.27
C PRO A 106 -4.98 -12.85 0.15
N HIS A 107 -5.13 -14.14 0.48
CA HIS A 107 -5.55 -14.57 1.81
C HIS A 107 -4.48 -14.26 2.85
N ASP A 108 -3.22 -14.55 2.53
CA ASP A 108 -2.09 -14.31 3.44
C ASP A 108 -1.93 -12.81 3.74
N LEU A 109 -1.96 -11.96 2.70
CA LEU A 109 -1.90 -10.51 2.86
C LEU A 109 -3.09 -9.96 3.68
N TYR A 110 -4.31 -10.44 3.42
CA TYR A 110 -5.47 -10.00 4.18
C TYR A 110 -5.37 -10.40 5.65
N ASN A 111 -4.90 -11.61 5.96
CA ASN A 111 -4.71 -12.05 7.35
C ASN A 111 -3.69 -11.18 8.09
N ASP A 112 -2.59 -10.81 7.43
CA ASP A 112 -1.59 -9.91 8.01
C ASP A 112 -2.17 -8.52 8.29
N ILE A 113 -2.97 -7.99 7.34
CA ILE A 113 -3.69 -6.73 7.52
C ILE A 113 -4.65 -6.83 8.71
N ALA A 114 -5.52 -7.84 8.73
CA ALA A 114 -6.51 -8.02 9.78
C ALA A 114 -5.87 -8.19 11.16
N SER A 115 -4.80 -8.99 11.25
CA SER A 115 -4.00 -9.18 12.47
C SER A 115 -3.48 -7.87 13.03
N ARG A 116 -3.03 -6.94 12.17
CA ARG A 116 -2.52 -5.63 12.59
C ARG A 116 -3.63 -4.66 12.96
N LEU A 117 -4.72 -4.62 12.20
CA LEU A 117 -5.87 -3.77 12.53
C LEU A 117 -6.49 -4.14 13.88
N ASN A 118 -6.52 -5.43 14.23
CA ASN A 118 -7.01 -5.92 15.52
C ASN A 118 -6.11 -5.56 16.72
N ARG A 119 -4.86 -5.12 16.51
CA ARG A 119 -4.00 -4.67 17.63
C ARG A 119 -4.45 -3.35 18.25
N TYR A 120 -5.30 -2.61 17.55
CA TYR A 120 -5.70 -1.26 17.90
C TYR A 120 -7.20 -1.13 18.23
N GLY A 121 -7.95 -2.24 18.24
CA GLY A 121 -9.36 -2.32 18.63
C GLY A 121 -9.53 -3.01 19.97
#